data_AF-A0A957TW77-F1
#
_entry.id   AF-A0A957TW77-F1
#
_cell.length_a   1.000
_cell.length_b   1.000
_cell.length_c   1.000
_cell.angle_alpha   90.00
_cell.angle_beta   90.00
_cell.angle_gamma   90.00
#
_symmetry.space_group_name_H-M   'P 1'
#
loop_
_entity.id
_entity.type
_entity.pdbx_description
1 polymer ?
#
loop_
_entity_poly.entity_id
_entity_poly.type
_entity_poly.pdbx_seq_one_letter_code
_entity_poly.pdbx_strand_id
1 'polypeptide(L)'
;GPGNGVPDDRFSVIWERSTYVKAGTYRFYAMSDDGVRVFVDGHLIIDQWNEHPTQSYFGDIYLGEGQHSLRVEYYEEGGVANIRVWWDRL
;
A
#
# COMPACT_ATOMS: atom_id res chain seq x y z
N GLY A 1 2.36 -0.50 18.46
CA GLY A 1 3.49 -0.77 17.57
C GLY A 1 3.36 -2.13 16.92
N PRO A 2 4.09 -2.42 15.84
CA PRO A 2 3.95 -3.63 15.04
C PRO A 2 4.49 -4.92 15.71
N GLY A 3 4.99 -4.83 16.96
CA GLY A 3 5.46 -5.97 17.75
C GLY A 3 6.97 -6.22 17.62
N ASN A 4 7.46 -7.31 18.22
CA ASN A 4 8.86 -7.77 18.14
C ASN A 4 9.92 -6.72 18.54
N GLY A 5 9.59 -5.83 19.49
CA GLY A 5 10.51 -4.79 19.97
C GLY A 5 10.63 -3.58 19.06
N VAL A 6 9.84 -3.50 17.98
CA VAL A 6 9.72 -2.28 17.17
C VAL A 6 8.93 -1.24 17.97
N PRO A 7 9.38 0.03 18.02
CA PRO A 7 8.66 1.10 18.70
C PRO A 7 7.26 1.33 18.13
N ASP A 8 6.44 2.05 18.92
CA ASP A 8 5.08 2.41 18.51
C ASP A 8 5.06 3.50 17.41
N ASP A 9 6.06 4.38 17.40
CA ASP A 9 6.23 5.48 16.46
C ASP A 9 7.57 5.34 15.70
N ARG A 10 7.77 6.11 14.62
CA ARG A 10 9.02 6.14 13.83
C ARG A 10 9.46 4.78 13.34
N PHE A 11 8.52 4.07 12.73
CA PHE A 11 8.80 2.79 12.09
C PHE A 11 8.32 2.78 10.65
N SER A 12 8.81 1.82 9.88
CA SER A 12 8.35 1.59 8.51
C SER A 12 8.16 0.11 8.27
N VAL A 13 7.25 -0.23 7.35
CA VAL A 13 6.97 -1.61 6.95
C VAL A 13 6.95 -1.71 5.44
N ILE A 14 7.50 -2.82 4.92
CA ILE A 14 7.41 -3.18 3.51
C ILE A 14 6.74 -4.56 3.43
N TRP A 15 5.69 -4.64 2.62
CA TRP A 15 5.07 -5.91 2.23
C TRP A 15 5.29 -6.15 0.75
N GLU A 16 5.71 -7.36 0.39
CA GLU A 16 5.85 -7.79 -0.99
C GLU A 16 5.04 -9.08 -1.21
N ARG A 17 4.32 -9.15 -2.33
CA ARG A 17 3.54 -10.33 -2.73
C ARG A 17 3.50 -10.46 -4.25
N SER A 18 3.52 -11.69 -4.75
CA SER A 18 3.08 -12.01 -6.11
C SER A 18 1.65 -12.55 -6.08
N THR A 19 0.81 -12.14 -7.04
CA THR A 19 -0.56 -12.65 -7.16
C THR A 19 -0.95 -12.86 -8.61
N TYR A 20 -1.68 -13.94 -8.88
CA TYR A 20 -2.30 -14.15 -10.19
C TYR A 20 -3.58 -13.32 -10.31
N VAL A 21 -3.79 -12.65 -11.43
CA VAL A 21 -5.04 -11.91 -11.73
C VAL A 21 -5.51 -12.22 -13.16
N LYS A 22 -6.79 -11.95 -13.42
CA LYS A 22 -7.35 -11.96 -14.78
C LYS A 22 -7.11 -10.61 -15.43
N ALA A 23 -7.01 -10.57 -16.76
CA ALA A 23 -6.80 -9.33 -17.48
C ALA A 23 -7.92 -8.32 -17.18
N GLY A 24 -7.58 -7.08 -16.84
CA GLY A 24 -8.56 -6.03 -16.55
C GLY A 24 -7.95 -4.80 -15.90
N THR A 25 -8.77 -3.76 -15.76
CA THR A 25 -8.40 -2.58 -14.96
C THR A 25 -8.72 -2.87 -13.50
N TYR A 26 -7.73 -2.64 -12.66
CA TYR A 26 -7.82 -2.78 -11.22
C TYR A 26 -7.67 -1.42 -10.56
N ARG A 27 -8.49 -1.18 -9.54
CA ARG A 27 -8.32 -0.06 -8.63
C ARG A 27 -7.75 -0.58 -7.32
N PHE A 28 -6.54 -0.12 -6.99
CA PHE A 28 -5.93 -0.34 -5.69
C PHE A 28 -6.30 0.81 -4.78
N TYR A 29 -6.56 0.50 -3.51
CA TYR A 29 -6.86 1.46 -2.47
C TYR A 29 -5.85 1.29 -1.33
N ALA A 30 -5.48 2.41 -0.72
CA ALA A 30 -4.72 2.44 0.52
C ALA A 30 -5.39 3.40 1.49
N MET A 31 -5.62 2.95 2.72
CA MET A 31 -6.01 3.80 3.85
C MET A 31 -4.86 3.79 4.84
N SER A 32 -4.25 4.94 5.14
CA SER A 32 -3.08 5.00 6.00
C SER A 32 -3.03 6.23 6.89
N ASP A 33 -2.25 6.10 7.96
CA ASP A 33 -1.83 7.11 8.93
C ASP A 33 -0.47 6.59 9.44
N ASP A 34 0.70 7.13 9.11
CA ASP A 34 0.99 8.20 8.12
C ASP A 34 1.10 7.66 6.67
N GLY A 35 2.29 7.79 6.06
CA GLY A 35 2.47 7.74 4.62
C GLY A 35 2.48 6.34 4.02
N VAL A 36 2.05 6.25 2.76
CA VAL A 36 1.94 5.00 2.00
C VAL A 36 2.39 5.13 0.56
N ARG A 37 3.04 4.08 0.05
CA ARG A 37 3.26 3.86 -1.39
C ARG A 37 2.76 2.49 -1.81
N VAL A 38 2.14 2.42 -2.98
CA VAL A 38 1.70 1.16 -3.60
C VAL A 38 2.30 1.04 -4.99
N PHE A 39 3.01 -0.06 -5.21
CA PHE A 39 3.62 -0.41 -6.48
C PHE A 39 2.97 -1.69 -7.03
N VAL A 40 2.66 -1.70 -8.32
CA VAL A 40 2.19 -2.89 -9.06
C VAL A 40 3.07 -3.08 -10.28
N ASP A 41 3.75 -4.22 -10.39
CA ASP A 41 4.78 -4.47 -11.42
C ASP A 41 5.88 -3.41 -11.46
N GLY A 42 6.23 -2.86 -10.28
CA GLY A 42 7.18 -1.77 -10.15
C GLY A 42 6.63 -0.39 -10.54
N HIS A 43 5.40 -0.29 -11.05
CA HIS A 43 4.75 0.99 -11.29
C HIS A 43 4.17 1.55 -10.00
N LEU A 44 4.60 2.75 -9.61
CA LEU A 44 4.08 3.48 -8.46
C LEU A 44 2.71 4.07 -8.81
N ILE A 45 1.65 3.54 -8.21
CA ILE A 45 0.25 3.91 -8.50
C ILE A 45 -0.40 4.73 -7.37
N ILE A 46 0.16 4.68 -6.17
CA ILE A 46 -0.20 5.55 -5.04
C ILE A 46 1.11 6.05 -4.43
N ASP A 47 1.32 7.37 -4.37
CA ASP A 47 2.49 8.00 -3.76
C ASP A 47 2.06 9.09 -2.77
N GLN A 48 1.90 8.70 -1.51
CA GLN A 48 1.52 9.60 -0.42
C GLN A 48 2.51 9.45 0.72
N TRP A 49 3.76 9.85 0.44
CA TRP A 49 4.86 9.74 1.39
C TRP A 49 5.04 11.04 2.19
N ASN A 50 4.01 11.39 2.97
CA ASN A 50 3.97 12.57 3.84
C ASN A 50 3.15 12.29 5.10
N GLU A 51 3.35 13.08 6.16
CA GLU A 51 2.57 12.97 7.41
C GLU A 51 1.13 13.40 7.16
N HIS A 52 0.18 12.58 7.58
CA HIS A 52 -1.23 12.87 7.47
C HIS A 52 -2.05 11.98 8.40
N PRO A 53 -3.18 12.48 8.94
CA PRO A 53 -4.10 11.60 9.65
C PRO A 53 -4.68 10.54 8.71
N THR A 54 -5.36 9.54 9.28
CA THR A 54 -6.02 8.46 8.54
C THR A 54 -6.79 8.97 7.31
N GLN A 55 -6.24 8.68 6.12
CA GLN A 55 -6.79 9.10 4.84
C GLN A 55 -6.73 7.96 3.83
N SER A 56 -7.68 7.96 2.87
CA SER A 56 -7.75 6.95 1.80
C SER A 56 -7.35 7.53 0.46
N TYR A 57 -6.58 6.76 -0.31
CA TYR A 57 -6.11 7.05 -1.65
C TYR A 57 -6.39 5.87 -2.58
N PHE A 58 -6.38 6.11 -3.89
CA PHE A 58 -6.51 5.05 -4.88
C PHE A 58 -5.65 5.31 -6.11
N GLY A 59 -5.32 4.23 -6.81
CA GLY A 59 -4.63 4.24 -8.10
C GLY A 59 -5.16 3.15 -9.00
N ASP A 60 -5.34 3.46 -10.28
CA ASP A 60 -5.86 2.52 -11.28
C ASP A 60 -4.73 2.03 -12.19
N ILE A 61 -4.74 0.73 -12.50
CA ILE A 61 -3.78 0.13 -13.44
C ILE A 61 -4.44 -0.99 -14.25
N TYR A 62 -4.13 -1.07 -15.54
CA TYR A 62 -4.49 -2.23 -16.35
C TYR A 62 -3.45 -3.33 -16.16
N LEU A 63 -3.92 -4.54 -15.81
CA LEU A 63 -3.10 -5.73 -15.68
C LEU A 63 -3.50 -6.74 -16.76
N GLY A 64 -2.51 -7.40 -17.34
CA GLY A 64 -2.73 -8.57 -18.19
C GLY A 64 -3.24 -9.75 -17.36
N GLU A 65 -3.58 -10.86 -18.03
CA GLU A 65 -3.76 -12.12 -17.31
C GLU A 65 -2.39 -12.70 -16.98
N GLY A 66 -2.14 -12.99 -15.69
CA GLY A 66 -0.85 -13.51 -15.27
C GLY A 66 -0.51 -13.22 -13.81
N GLN A 67 0.74 -13.49 -13.45
CA GLN A 67 1.33 -13.12 -12.17
C GLN A 67 1.77 -11.66 -12.21
N HIS A 68 1.38 -10.91 -11.19
CA HIS A 68 1.77 -9.52 -10.98
C HIS A 68 2.37 -9.35 -9.59
N SER A 69 3.37 -8.47 -9.50
CA SER A 69 4.00 -8.12 -8.23
C SER A 69 3.27 -6.94 -7.58
N LEU A 70 3.10 -7.01 -6.27
CA LEU A 70 2.56 -5.96 -5.42
C LEU A 70 3.58 -5.67 -4.32
N ARG A 71 3.95 -4.39 -4.18
CA ARG A 71 4.74 -3.89 -3.05
C ARG A 71 4.00 -2.73 -2.39
N VAL A 72 3.91 -2.79 -1.07
CA VAL A 72 3.35 -1.72 -0.25
C VAL A 72 4.44 -1.27 0.70
N GLU A 73 4.69 0.04 0.71
CA GLU A 73 5.55 0.69 1.70
C GLU A 73 4.66 1.56 2.58
N TYR A 74 4.94 1.55 3.88
CA TYR A 74 4.22 2.34 4.87
C TYR A 74 5.22 2.86 5.89
N TYR A 75 4.98 4.06 6.42
CA TYR A 75 5.67 4.54 7.61
C TYR A 75 4.70 5.19 8.60
N GLU A 76 5.09 5.14 9.86
CA GLU A 76 4.48 5.87 10.97
C GLU A 76 5.53 6.85 11.51
N GLU A 77 5.27 8.15 11.49
CA GLU A 77 6.12 9.12 12.19
C GLU A 77 5.70 9.23 13.66
N GLY A 78 4.40 9.29 13.93
CA GLY A 78 3.87 9.02 15.27
C GLY A 78 2.40 9.38 15.47
N GLY A 79 1.85 8.88 16.58
CA GLY A 79 0.42 9.02 16.87
C GLY A 79 -0.34 7.73 16.58
N VAL A 80 -1.23 7.75 15.58
CA VAL A 80 -2.10 6.61 15.28
C VAL A 80 -1.55 5.83 14.09
N ALA A 81 -0.88 4.71 14.37
CA ALA A 81 -0.49 3.80 13.31
C ALA A 81 -1.69 3.05 12.70
N ASN A 82 -2.05 3.35 11.46
CA ASN A 82 -3.07 2.64 10.71
C ASN A 82 -2.66 2.38 9.26
N ILE A 83 -2.92 1.18 8.76
CA ILE A 83 -2.72 0.85 7.35
C ILE A 83 -3.67 -0.26 6.90
N ARG A 84 -4.29 -0.07 5.74
CA ARG A 84 -5.08 -1.08 5.02
C ARG A 84 -4.91 -0.90 3.52
N VAL A 85 -4.58 -1.97 2.81
CA VAL A 85 -4.49 -1.99 1.34
C VAL A 85 -5.39 -3.09 0.78
N TRP A 86 -6.16 -2.77 -0.26
CA TRP A 86 -7.05 -3.70 -0.96
C TRP A 86 -7.22 -3.29 -2.43
N TRP A 87 -7.86 -4.12 -3.24
CA TRP A 87 -8.15 -3.80 -4.63
C TRP A 87 -9.41 -4.47 -5.14
N ASP A 88 -10.03 -3.83 -6.13
CA ASP A 88 -11.18 -4.34 -6.85
C ASP A 88 -10.87 -4.35 -8.36
N ARG A 89 -11.45 -5.31 -9.08
CA ARG A 89 -11.48 -5.27 -10.56
C ARG A 89 -12.66 -4.39 -10.97
N LEU A 90 -12.42 -3.41 -11.84
CA LEU A 90 -13.44 -2.52 -12.40
C LEU A 90 -14.26 -3.19 -13.51
#